data_AF-A0A1Y3N654-F1
#
_entry.id   AF-A0A1Y3N654-F1
#
_cell.length_a   1.000
_cell.length_b   1.000
_cell.length_c   1.000
_cell.angle_alpha   90.00
_cell.angle_beta   90.00
_cell.angle_gamma   90.00
#
_symmetry.space_group_name_H-M   'P 1'
#
loop_
_entity.id
_entity.type
_entity.pdbx_description
1 polymer ?
#
loop_
_entity_poly.entity_id
_entity_poly.type
_entity_poly.pdbx_seq_one_letter_code
_entity_poly.pdbx_strand_id
1 'polypeptide(L)'
;MIKSPVNELIDEYLEKSKSILRRSLISEYKTENHIYHDKIDSTRFRKICLGDPDFLFQYKVITHCINGLDKFYNVLFESLFKTVRETTYNMIFLSIGGSLLVIISFLICYRSIISDHKILYEMVDIIFIIPKSTINMVPQLKRFIETASFEDE
;
A
#
# COMPACT_ATOMS: atom_id res chain seq x y z
N MET A 1 -43.62 -6.80 -7.17
CA MET A 1 -42.46 -7.01 -6.28
C MET A 1 -42.07 -8.48 -6.41
N ILE A 2 -41.05 -8.78 -7.21
CA ILE A 2 -40.70 -10.16 -7.58
C ILE A 2 -40.09 -10.82 -6.33
N LYS A 3 -40.87 -11.65 -5.65
CA LYS A 3 -40.36 -12.59 -4.64
C LYS A 3 -39.50 -13.60 -5.39
N SER A 4 -38.19 -13.42 -5.31
CA SER A 4 -37.26 -14.44 -5.80
C SER A 4 -37.47 -15.71 -4.98
N PRO A 5 -37.60 -16.91 -5.59
CA PRO A 5 -37.72 -18.17 -4.85
C PRO A 5 -36.52 -18.43 -3.92
N VAL A 6 -35.40 -17.74 -4.14
CA VAL A 6 -34.24 -17.74 -3.24
C VAL A 6 -34.53 -17.03 -1.92
N ASN A 7 -35.37 -15.98 -1.91
CA ASN A 7 -35.74 -15.29 -0.68
C ASN A 7 -36.63 -16.16 0.22
N GLU A 8 -37.56 -16.93 -0.36
CA GLU A 8 -38.39 -17.86 0.41
C GLU A 8 -37.56 -18.98 1.02
N LEU A 9 -36.55 -19.48 0.29
CA LEU A 9 -35.59 -20.45 0.83
C LEU A 9 -34.74 -19.85 1.96
N ILE A 10 -34.30 -18.60 1.84
CA ILE A 10 -33.55 -17.90 2.89
C ILE A 10 -34.42 -17.66 4.13
N ASP A 11 -35.68 -17.28 3.95
CA ASP A 11 -36.62 -17.03 5.05
C ASP A 11 -36.98 -18.34 5.78
N GLU A 12 -37.26 -19.42 5.05
CA GLU A 12 -37.50 -20.75 5.63
C GLU A 12 -36.27 -21.25 6.38
N TYR A 13 -35.09 -20.99 5.85
CA TYR A 13 -33.82 -21.33 6.46
C TYR A 13 -33.59 -20.54 7.76
N LEU A 14 -33.86 -19.23 7.76
CA LEU A 14 -33.76 -18.37 8.94
C LEU A 14 -34.74 -18.79 10.05
N GLU A 15 -35.97 -19.18 9.70
CA GLU A 15 -36.92 -19.70 10.68
C GLU A 15 -36.46 -21.02 11.30
N LYS A 16 -35.95 -21.95 10.49
CA LYS A 16 -35.41 -23.22 10.99
C LYS A 16 -34.20 -23.00 11.88
N SER A 17 -33.26 -22.12 11.50
CA SER A 17 -32.11 -21.77 12.35
C SER A 17 -32.51 -21.12 13.67
N LYS A 18 -33.52 -20.23 13.67
CA LYS A 18 -34.06 -19.62 14.91
C LYS A 18 -34.73 -20.66 15.81
N SER A 19 -35.47 -21.60 15.24
CA SER A 19 -36.10 -22.71 15.98
C SER A 19 -35.06 -23.61 16.64
N ILE A 20 -34.00 -23.98 15.90
CA ILE A 20 -32.88 -24.77 16.41
C ILE A 20 -32.16 -24.01 17.54
N LEU A 21 -31.87 -22.71 17.34
CA LEU A 21 -31.23 -21.87 18.35
C LEU A 21 -32.08 -21.80 19.64
N ARG A 22 -33.40 -21.62 19.52
CA ARG A 22 -34.33 -21.64 20.66
C ARG A 22 -34.40 -22.98 21.37
N ARG A 23 -34.28 -24.10 20.64
CA ARG A 23 -34.27 -25.46 21.20
C ARG A 23 -32.93 -25.85 21.83
N SER A 24 -31.84 -25.23 21.40
CA SER A 24 -30.49 -25.68 21.73
C SER A 24 -30.05 -25.47 23.18
N LEU A 25 -30.83 -24.79 24.05
CA LEU A 25 -30.51 -24.52 25.47
C LEU A 25 -29.03 -24.16 25.72
N ILE A 26 -28.37 -23.50 24.77
CA ILE A 26 -26.92 -23.18 24.83
C ILE A 26 -26.60 -22.29 26.03
N SER A 27 -27.60 -21.56 26.55
CA SER A 27 -27.52 -20.79 27.79
C SER A 27 -27.17 -21.65 29.02
N GLU A 28 -27.61 -22.91 29.06
CA GLU A 28 -27.47 -23.78 30.24
C GLU A 28 -26.14 -24.56 30.25
N TYR A 29 -25.42 -24.60 29.12
CA TYR A 29 -24.18 -25.36 28.97
C TYR A 29 -22.90 -24.50 28.94
N LYS A 30 -23.00 -23.18 29.12
CA LYS A 30 -21.84 -22.29 29.24
C LYS A 30 -21.38 -22.17 30.70
N THR A 31 -20.52 -23.09 31.14
CA THR A 31 -19.72 -22.93 32.36
C THR A 31 -18.25 -22.70 31.98
N GLU A 32 -17.51 -21.92 32.78
CA GLU A 32 -16.09 -21.57 32.54
C GLU A 32 -15.18 -22.78 32.24
N ASN A 33 -15.53 -23.97 32.72
CA ASN A 33 -14.73 -25.19 32.56
C ASN A 33 -14.88 -25.91 31.21
N HIS A 34 -15.85 -25.55 30.36
CA HIS A 34 -16.18 -26.33 29.15
C HIS A 34 -16.04 -25.53 27.85
N ILE A 35 -15.17 -24.51 27.82
CA ILE A 35 -15.06 -23.63 26.67
C ILE A 35 -14.45 -24.36 25.45
N TYR A 36 -13.48 -25.27 25.62
CA TYR A 36 -12.82 -25.91 24.45
C TYR A 36 -12.31 -27.35 24.59
N HIS A 37 -12.56 -28.09 25.67
CA HIS A 37 -12.11 -29.48 25.71
C HIS A 37 -13.05 -30.38 26.50
N ASP A 38 -13.71 -31.28 25.78
CA ASP A 38 -14.10 -32.58 26.31
C ASP A 38 -13.74 -33.61 25.24
N LYS A 39 -12.97 -34.64 25.60
CA LYS A 39 -12.78 -35.79 24.71
C LYS A 39 -14.18 -36.33 24.43
N ILE A 40 -14.60 -36.23 23.18
CA ILE A 40 -15.93 -36.65 22.76
C ILE A 40 -16.01 -38.16 22.96
N ASP A 41 -16.72 -38.59 23.99
CA ASP A 41 -17.04 -39.99 24.19
C ASP A 41 -17.94 -40.47 23.03
N SER A 42 -17.53 -41.58 22.39
CA SER A 42 -18.15 -42.11 21.17
C SER A 42 -19.66 -42.36 21.32
N THR A 43 -20.08 -42.71 22.54
CA THR A 43 -21.47 -42.92 22.95
C THR A 43 -22.28 -41.62 23.01
N ARG A 44 -21.68 -40.51 23.46
CA ARG A 44 -22.33 -39.19 23.54
C ARG A 44 -22.49 -38.56 22.15
N PHE A 45 -21.49 -38.71 21.28
CA PHE A 45 -21.57 -38.29 19.88
C PHE A 45 -22.70 -39.02 19.14
N ARG A 46 -22.79 -40.35 19.30
CA ARG A 46 -23.83 -41.14 18.64
C ARG A 46 -25.24 -40.73 19.09
N LYS A 47 -25.43 -40.40 20.37
CA LYS A 47 -26.74 -40.02 20.91
C LYS A 47 -27.16 -38.59 20.52
N ILE A 48 -26.22 -37.64 20.49
CA ILE A 48 -26.51 -36.22 20.23
C ILE A 48 -26.47 -35.91 18.73
N CYS A 49 -25.52 -36.48 17.98
CA CYS A 49 -25.31 -36.17 16.57
C CYS A 49 -26.02 -37.14 15.62
N LEU A 50 -26.10 -38.44 15.95
CA LEU A 50 -26.81 -39.43 15.11
C LEU A 50 -28.26 -39.69 15.56
N GLY A 51 -28.65 -39.17 16.74
CA GLY A 51 -30.02 -39.22 17.26
C GLY A 51 -30.86 -37.99 16.88
N ASP A 52 -30.24 -36.91 16.41
CA ASP A 52 -30.94 -35.71 15.94
C ASP A 52 -31.08 -35.76 14.40
N PRO A 53 -32.31 -35.88 13.86
CA PRO A 53 -32.54 -35.91 12.41
C PRO A 53 -32.07 -34.64 11.70
N ASP A 54 -31.96 -33.51 12.40
CA ASP A 54 -31.52 -32.24 11.85
C ASP A 54 -29.98 -32.09 11.85
N PHE A 55 -29.25 -32.99 12.52
CA PHE A 55 -27.79 -32.89 12.63
C PHE A 55 -27.09 -32.94 11.27
N LEU A 56 -27.56 -33.79 10.34
CA LEU A 56 -26.97 -33.86 8.99
C LEU A 56 -27.11 -32.53 8.25
N PHE A 57 -28.24 -31.84 8.45
CA PHE A 57 -28.47 -30.51 7.89
C PHE A 57 -27.56 -29.48 8.56
N GLN A 58 -27.54 -29.42 9.89
CA GLN A 58 -26.65 -28.52 10.64
C GLN A 58 -25.18 -28.72 10.29
N TYR A 59 -24.72 -29.97 10.15
CA TYR A 59 -23.36 -30.30 9.74
C TYR A 59 -23.05 -29.80 8.33
N LYS A 60 -23.90 -30.11 7.34
CA LYS A 60 -23.72 -29.64 5.96
C LYS A 60 -23.69 -28.13 5.86
N VAL A 61 -24.52 -27.46 6.66
CA VAL A 61 -24.57 -26.01 6.77
C VAL A 61 -23.26 -25.45 7.30
N ILE A 62 -22.78 -25.97 8.44
CA ILE A 62 -21.53 -25.52 9.05
C ILE A 62 -20.37 -25.74 8.09
N THR A 63 -20.31 -26.90 7.42
CA THR A 63 -19.30 -27.17 6.39
C THR A 63 -19.39 -26.19 5.22
N HIS A 64 -20.60 -25.85 4.76
CA HIS A 64 -20.78 -24.86 3.69
C HIS A 64 -20.33 -23.46 4.12
N CYS A 65 -20.65 -23.04 5.36
CA CYS A 65 -20.19 -21.79 5.92
C CYS A 65 -18.67 -21.74 6.04
N ILE A 66 -18.03 -22.82 6.53
CA ILE A 66 -16.56 -22.92 6.64
C ILE A 66 -15.91 -22.82 5.25
N ASN A 67 -16.42 -23.55 4.26
CA ASN A 67 -15.89 -23.50 2.90
C ASN A 67 -16.09 -22.12 2.24
N GLY A 68 -17.20 -21.44 2.55
CA GLY A 68 -17.45 -20.06 2.12
C GLY A 68 -16.46 -19.09 2.75
N LEU A 69 -16.18 -19.26 4.04
CA LEU A 69 -15.23 -18.44 4.79
C LEU A 69 -13.79 -18.60 4.26
N ASP A 70 -13.40 -19.85 3.97
CA ASP A 70 -12.09 -20.17 3.41
C ASP A 70 -11.91 -19.57 2.01
N LYS A 71 -12.93 -19.68 1.14
CA LYS A 71 -12.93 -19.00 -0.16
C LYS A 71 -12.81 -17.49 -0.04
N PHE A 72 -13.56 -16.89 0.89
CA PHE A 72 -13.51 -15.45 1.11
C PHE A 72 -12.13 -14.99 1.60
N TYR A 73 -11.54 -15.74 2.53
CA TYR A 73 -10.18 -15.50 3.01
C TYR A 73 -9.16 -15.57 1.87
N ASN A 74 -9.23 -16.59 1.03
CA ASN A 74 -8.32 -16.75 -0.11
C ASN A 74 -8.44 -15.59 -1.12
N VAL A 75 -9.66 -15.16 -1.43
CA VAL A 75 -9.89 -14.01 -2.34
C VAL A 75 -9.33 -12.72 -1.75
N LEU A 76 -9.58 -12.46 -0.46
CA LEU A 76 -9.03 -11.30 0.23
C LEU A 76 -7.50 -11.33 0.23
N PHE A 77 -6.92 -12.47 0.56
CA PHE A 77 -5.48 -12.65 0.62
C PHE A 77 -4.84 -12.44 -0.76
N GLU A 78 -5.40 -13.03 -1.81
CA GLU A 78 -4.91 -12.87 -3.19
C GLU A 78 -5.01 -11.40 -3.65
N SER A 79 -6.13 -10.74 -3.37
CA SER A 79 -6.32 -9.32 -3.70
C SER A 79 -5.32 -8.41 -2.99
N LEU A 80 -5.11 -8.63 -1.68
CA LEU A 80 -4.14 -7.87 -0.89
C LEU A 80 -2.72 -8.15 -1.39
N PHE A 81 -2.37 -9.41 -1.60
CA PHE A 81 -1.04 -9.78 -2.05
C PHE A 81 -0.72 -9.20 -3.43
N LYS A 82 -1.69 -9.23 -4.37
CA LYS A 82 -1.55 -8.60 -5.68
C LYS A 82 -1.31 -7.10 -5.56
N THR A 83 -2.10 -6.41 -4.72
CA THR A 83 -1.98 -4.96 -4.51
C THR A 83 -0.63 -4.58 -3.92
N VAL A 84 -0.19 -5.31 -2.89
CA VAL A 84 1.12 -5.12 -2.25
C VAL A 84 2.22 -5.34 -3.28
N ARG A 85 2.16 -6.43 -4.04
CA ARG A 85 3.15 -6.76 -5.06
C ARG A 85 3.26 -5.68 -6.14
N GLU A 86 2.14 -5.21 -6.68
CA GLU A 86 2.11 -4.13 -7.67
C GLU A 86 2.68 -2.82 -7.11
N THR A 87 2.33 -2.48 -5.88
CA THR A 87 2.85 -1.28 -5.20
C THR A 87 4.35 -1.37 -5.00
N THR A 88 4.86 -2.52 -4.57
CA THR A 88 6.30 -2.75 -4.40
C THR A 88 7.06 -2.63 -5.71
N TYR A 89 6.55 -3.22 -6.80
CA TYR A 89 7.19 -3.10 -8.12
C TYR A 89 7.21 -1.66 -8.62
N ASN A 90 6.10 -0.92 -8.44
CA ASN A 90 6.04 0.50 -8.81
C ASN A 90 7.04 1.34 -8.00
N MET A 91 7.18 1.09 -6.70
CA MET A 91 8.18 1.76 -5.87
C MET A 91 9.61 1.50 -6.34
N ILE A 92 9.94 0.25 -6.68
CA ILE A 92 11.27 -0.11 -7.20
C ILE A 92 11.54 0.62 -8.52
N PHE A 93 10.56 0.63 -9.43
CA PHE A 93 10.70 1.30 -10.73
C PHE A 93 10.90 2.81 -10.58
N LEU A 94 10.10 3.46 -9.74
CA LEU A 94 10.24 4.90 -9.46
C LEU A 94 11.57 5.23 -8.78
N SER A 95 12.03 4.38 -7.86
CA SER A 95 13.32 4.57 -7.19
C SER A 95 14.51 4.51 -8.16
N ILE A 96 14.51 3.52 -9.06
CA ILE A 96 15.55 3.39 -10.10
C ILE A 96 15.48 4.57 -11.07
N GLY A 97 14.28 4.91 -11.55
CA GLY A 97 14.08 6.04 -12.46
C GLY A 97 14.51 7.37 -11.85
N GLY A 98 14.14 7.62 -10.59
CA GLY A 98 14.56 8.81 -9.84
C GLY A 98 16.08 8.87 -9.64
N SER A 99 16.71 7.75 -9.31
CA SER A 99 18.17 7.68 -9.15
C SER A 99 18.90 8.02 -10.46
N LEU A 100 18.42 7.52 -11.60
CA LEU A 100 18.98 7.86 -12.91
C LEU A 100 18.85 9.35 -13.22
N LEU A 101 17.70 9.97 -12.92
CA LEU A 101 17.50 11.41 -13.12
C LEU A 101 18.45 12.24 -12.28
N VAL A 102 18.70 11.86 -11.02
CA VAL A 102 19.68 12.52 -10.15
C VAL A 102 21.08 12.43 -10.73
N ILE A 103 21.49 11.27 -11.24
CA ILE A 103 22.80 11.08 -11.88
C ILE A 103 22.95 11.98 -13.11
N ILE A 104 21.93 12.04 -13.96
CA ILE A 104 21.94 12.90 -15.16
C ILE A 104 22.05 14.37 -14.75
N SER A 105 21.25 14.80 -13.77
CA SER A 105 21.29 16.18 -13.26
C SER A 105 22.66 16.53 -12.69
N PHE A 106 23.30 15.61 -11.96
CA PHE A 106 24.64 15.78 -11.43
C PHE A 106 25.68 15.98 -12.55
N LEU A 107 25.64 15.16 -13.59
CA LEU A 107 26.55 15.27 -14.73
C LEU A 107 26.40 16.59 -15.48
N ILE A 108 25.17 17.06 -15.67
CA ILE A 108 24.90 18.35 -16.32
C ILE A 108 25.44 19.50 -15.46
N CYS A 109 25.14 19.48 -14.16
CA CYS A 109 25.59 20.51 -13.22
C CYS A 109 27.13 20.57 -13.16
N TYR A 110 27.79 19.42 -13.06
CA TYR A 110 29.25 19.34 -13.06
C TYR A 110 29.87 19.95 -14.32
N ARG A 111 29.31 19.66 -15.50
CA ARG A 111 29.76 20.26 -16.76
C ARG A 111 29.55 21.78 -16.79
N SER A 112 28.42 22.27 -16.28
CA SER A 112 28.15 23.70 -16.19
C SER A 112 29.19 24.40 -15.31
N ILE A 113 29.44 23.88 -14.11
CA ILE A 113 30.40 24.45 -13.16
C ILE A 113 31.79 24.60 -13.79
N ILE A 114 32.27 23.58 -14.51
CA ILE A 114 33.58 23.66 -15.19
C ILE A 114 33.58 24.75 -16.27
N SER A 115 32.51 24.84 -17.06
CA SER A 115 32.37 25.86 -18.09
C SER A 115 32.34 27.26 -17.50
N ASP A 116 31.53 27.47 -16.47
CA ASP A 116 31.34 28.75 -15.80
C ASP A 116 32.63 29.20 -15.10
N HIS A 117 33.35 28.26 -14.45
CA HIS A 117 34.66 28.54 -13.86
C HIS A 117 35.69 28.95 -14.92
N LYS A 118 35.68 28.32 -16.10
CA LYS A 118 36.58 28.71 -17.19
C LYS A 118 36.27 30.12 -17.69
N ILE A 119 34.99 30.44 -17.91
CA ILE A 119 34.54 31.77 -18.32
C ILE A 119 34.94 32.81 -17.27
N LEU A 120 34.74 32.51 -15.99
CA LEU A 120 35.13 33.39 -14.89
C LEU A 120 36.64 33.67 -14.91
N TYR A 121 37.45 32.64 -15.08
CA TYR A 121 38.91 32.79 -15.15
C TYR A 121 39.35 33.64 -16.35
N GLU A 122 38.76 33.41 -17.53
CA GLU A 122 39.00 34.23 -18.72
C GLU A 122 38.59 35.70 -18.49
N MET A 123 37.46 35.96 -17.82
CA MET A 123 37.04 37.33 -17.48
C MET A 123 38.01 38.00 -16.51
N VAL A 124 38.48 37.28 -15.50
CA VAL A 124 39.48 37.76 -14.54
C VAL A 124 40.78 38.10 -15.27
N ASP A 125 41.32 37.21 -16.10
CA ASP A 125 42.53 37.45 -16.88
C ASP A 125 42.40 38.68 -17.78
N ILE A 126 41.25 38.84 -18.45
CA ILE A 126 40.97 40.03 -19.28
C ILE A 126 40.99 41.30 -18.43
N ILE A 127 40.36 41.31 -17.25
CA ILE A 127 40.31 42.48 -16.38
C ILE A 127 41.72 42.85 -15.86
N PHE A 128 42.54 41.86 -15.50
CA PHE A 128 43.87 42.09 -14.92
C PHE A 128 44.97 42.35 -15.97
N ILE A 129 44.84 41.86 -17.20
CA ILE A 129 45.83 42.05 -18.28
C ILE A 129 45.62 43.38 -19.02
N ILE A 130 44.39 43.89 -19.11
CA ILE A 130 44.13 45.13 -19.85
C ILE A 130 44.71 46.33 -19.08
N PRO A 131 45.66 47.09 -19.65
CA PRO A 131 46.17 48.29 -19.00
C PRO A 131 45.06 49.35 -18.87
N LYS A 132 45.06 50.09 -17.75
CA LYS A 132 44.05 51.13 -17.45
C LYS A 132 43.85 52.16 -18.57
N SER A 133 44.86 52.36 -19.41
CA SER A 133 44.76 53.20 -20.62
C SER A 133 43.76 52.67 -21.65
N THR A 134 43.71 51.35 -21.85
CA THR A 134 42.79 50.69 -22.79
C THR A 134 41.37 50.62 -22.24
N ILE A 135 41.19 50.43 -20.93
CA ILE A 135 39.86 50.52 -20.26
C ILE A 135 39.24 51.90 -20.45
N ASN A 136 40.05 52.96 -20.32
CA ASN A 136 39.60 54.34 -20.58
C ASN A 136 39.34 54.65 -22.05
N MET A 137 39.77 53.78 -22.98
CA MET A 137 39.61 53.96 -24.42
C MET A 137 38.31 53.34 -24.96
N VAL A 138 37.72 52.38 -24.24
CA VAL A 138 36.44 51.72 -24.61
C VAL A 138 35.37 52.02 -23.55
N PRO A 139 34.44 52.96 -23.81
CA PRO A 139 33.49 53.49 -22.81
C PRO A 139 32.57 52.44 -22.17
N GLN A 140 32.25 51.37 -22.90
CA GLN A 140 31.38 50.29 -22.44
C GLN A 140 32.05 49.41 -21.37
N LEU A 141 33.35 49.13 -21.52
CA LEU A 141 34.13 48.34 -20.58
C LEU A 141 34.39 49.12 -19.29
N LYS A 142 34.66 50.42 -19.41
CA LYS A 142 34.79 51.34 -18.27
C LYS A 142 33.53 51.33 -17.40
N ARG A 143 32.35 51.49 -18.02
CA ARG A 143 31.06 51.40 -17.30
C ARG A 143 30.88 50.06 -16.61
N PHE A 144 31.18 48.94 -17.27
CA PHE A 144 31.03 47.61 -16.66
C PHE A 144 31.89 47.42 -15.40
N ILE A 145 33.16 47.83 -15.43
CA ILE A 145 34.07 47.74 -14.28
C ILE A 145 33.63 48.68 -13.15
N GLU A 146 33.30 49.94 -13.48
CA GLU A 146 32.85 50.92 -12.49
C GLU A 146 31.50 50.54 -11.86
N THR A 147 30.63 49.82 -12.56
CA THR A 147 29.34 49.37 -12.00
C THR A 147 29.49 48.10 -11.15
N ALA A 148 30.50 47.26 -11.42
CA ALA A 148 30.81 46.08 -10.62
C ALA A 148 31.54 46.41 -9.30
N SER A 149 32.20 47.57 -9.21
CA SER A 149 32.93 48.00 -8.00
C SER A 149 32.06 48.66 -6.92
N PHE A 150 30.73 48.58 -7.01
CA PHE A 150 29.79 49.23 -6.07
C PHE A 150 29.23 48.30 -4.98
N GLU A 151 29.87 47.16 -4.69
CA GLU A 151 29.42 46.23 -3.64
C GLU A 151 30.37 46.08 -2.44
N ASP A 152 31.36 46.97 -2.32
CA ASP A 152 32.23 47.10 -1.13
C ASP A 152 32.19 48.54 -0.57
N GLU A 153 31.04 48.97 -0.02
CA GLU A 153 30.92 49.98 1.06
C GLU A 153 29.77 49.63 2.01
#